data_AF-A0A971XZ31-F1
#
_entry.id   AF-A0A971XZ31-F1
#
_cell.length_a   1.000
_cell.length_b   1.000
_cell.length_c   1.000
_cell.angle_alpha   90.00
_cell.angle_beta   90.00
_cell.angle_gamma   90.00
#
_symmetry.space_group_name_H-M   'P 1'
#
loop_
_entity.id
_entity.type
_entity.pdbx_description
1 polymer ?
#
loop_
_entity_poly.entity_id
_entity_poly.type
_entity_poly.pdbx_seq_one_letter_code
_entity_poly.pdbx_strand_id
1 'polypeptide(L)'
;MQRESAANRLIDEKSPYLLRHAYNPVDWYPWGEEAFARARAEDKPVFLSIGYSTCHWCHVMARESFEDKEIAALLNELFIAVKVDREERPDIDAIYMQACQAIAGQGGWPL
;
A
#
# COMPACT_ATOMS: atom_id res chain seq x y z
N MET A 1 -2.65 19.52 -20.58
CA MET A 1 -3.46 18.28 -20.60
C MET A 1 -2.71 17.26 -19.75
N GLN A 2 -3.04 17.14 -18.47
CA GLN A 2 -2.41 16.16 -17.59
C GLN A 2 -2.85 14.77 -18.08
N ARG A 3 -1.91 13.90 -18.43
CA ARG A 3 -2.23 12.48 -18.67
C ARG A 3 -2.72 11.93 -17.33
N GLU A 4 -3.98 11.53 -17.27
CA GLU A 4 -4.49 10.68 -16.19
C GLU A 4 -3.54 9.48 -16.08
N SER A 5 -3.03 9.21 -14.88
CA SER A 5 -2.25 7.99 -14.64
C SER A 5 -3.14 6.79 -14.96
N ALA A 6 -2.56 5.76 -15.58
CA ALA A 6 -3.28 4.51 -15.72
C ALA A 6 -3.61 3.99 -14.31
N ALA A 7 -4.84 3.52 -14.12
CA ALA A 7 -5.23 2.93 -12.85
C ALA A 7 -4.40 1.65 -12.59
N ASN A 8 -3.99 1.47 -11.33
CA ASN A 8 -3.44 0.21 -10.83
C ASN A 8 -4.58 -0.75 -10.43
N ARG A 9 -4.23 -1.91 -9.86
CA ARG A 9 -5.18 -2.99 -9.55
C ARG A 9 -6.21 -2.63 -8.49
N LEU A 10 -5.97 -1.57 -7.70
CA LEU A 10 -6.93 -1.14 -6.69
C LEU A 10 -8.22 -0.56 -7.27
N ILE A 11 -8.29 -0.33 -8.59
CA ILE A 11 -9.52 0.14 -9.25
C ILE A 11 -10.67 -0.86 -9.17
N ASP A 12 -10.37 -2.14 -8.96
CA ASP A 12 -11.34 -3.23 -8.86
C ASP A 12 -11.77 -3.51 -7.40
N GLU A 13 -11.20 -2.78 -6.43
CA GLU A 13 -11.53 -2.92 -5.02
C GLU A 13 -12.84 -2.24 -4.64
N LYS A 14 -13.47 -2.71 -3.55
CA LYS A 14 -14.71 -2.10 -3.02
C LYS A 14 -14.44 -1.03 -1.98
N SER A 15 -13.32 -1.14 -1.25
CA SER A 15 -12.93 -0.18 -0.23
C SER A 15 -12.79 1.22 -0.81
N PRO A 16 -13.53 2.23 -0.29
CA PRO A 16 -13.31 3.62 -0.65
C PRO A 16 -11.90 4.12 -0.32
N TYR A 17 -11.24 3.52 0.68
CA TYR A 17 -9.84 3.83 1.02
C TYR A 17 -8.90 3.33 -0.07
N LEU A 18 -9.03 2.09 -0.53
CA LEU A 18 -8.19 1.53 -1.59
C LEU A 18 -8.41 2.21 -2.93
N LEU A 19 -9.67 2.49 -3.29
CA LEU A 19 -10.03 3.18 -4.54
C LEU A 19 -9.40 4.57 -4.65
N ARG A 20 -9.17 5.29 -3.55
CA ARG A 20 -8.46 6.58 -3.55
C ARG A 20 -7.01 6.46 -4.00
N HIS A 21 -6.40 5.29 -3.86
CA HIS A 21 -5.03 5.02 -4.28
C HIS A 21 -4.93 4.35 -5.66
N ALA A 22 -6.06 4.10 -6.34
CA ALA A 22 -6.10 3.42 -7.64
C ALA A 22 -5.35 4.17 -8.74
N TYR A 23 -5.19 5.50 -8.61
CA TYR A 23 -4.50 6.34 -9.58
C TYR A 23 -3.12 6.81 -9.10
N ASN A 24 -2.64 6.33 -7.96
CA ASN A 24 -1.29 6.64 -7.52
C ASN A 24 -0.27 6.01 -8.48
N PRO A 25 0.85 6.69 -8.77
CA PRO A 25 1.92 6.16 -9.62
C PRO A 25 2.59 4.89 -9.08
N VAL A 26 2.43 4.58 -7.79
CA VAL A 26 2.83 3.29 -7.21
C VAL A 26 1.92 2.18 -7.78
N ASP A 27 2.53 1.09 -8.26
CA ASP A 27 1.84 -0.10 -8.79
C ASP A 27 1.28 -0.95 -7.65
N TRP A 28 0.24 -0.44 -6.99
CA TRP A 28 -0.38 -1.09 -5.85
C TRP A 28 -1.10 -2.37 -6.25
N TYR A 29 -0.86 -3.39 -5.43
CA TYR A 29 -1.67 -4.60 -5.36
C TYR A 29 -2.59 -4.54 -4.13
N PRO A 30 -3.81 -5.08 -4.22
CA PRO A 30 -4.54 -5.45 -3.03
C PRO A 30 -3.85 -6.64 -2.35
N TRP A 31 -4.21 -6.90 -1.09
CA TRP A 31 -3.74 -8.11 -0.42
C TRP A 31 -4.28 -9.37 -1.11
N GLY A 32 -3.40 -10.21 -1.65
CA GLY A 32 -3.80 -11.44 -2.30
C GLY A 32 -2.63 -12.24 -2.85
N GLU A 33 -2.92 -13.47 -3.32
CA GLU A 33 -1.90 -14.39 -3.80
C GLU A 33 -1.10 -13.85 -5.00
N GLU A 34 -1.71 -13.02 -5.85
CA GLU A 34 -1.06 -12.44 -7.03
C GLU A 34 0.19 -11.63 -6.64
N ALA A 35 0.09 -10.77 -5.62
CA ALA A 35 1.20 -9.95 -5.15
C ALA A 35 2.35 -10.82 -4.61
N PHE A 36 2.02 -11.83 -3.79
CA PHE A 36 3.04 -12.70 -3.21
C PHE A 36 3.65 -13.66 -4.23
N ALA A 37 2.87 -14.11 -5.23
CA ALA A 37 3.38 -14.91 -6.33
C ALA A 37 4.37 -14.11 -7.17
N ARG A 38 4.05 -12.85 -7.49
CA ARG A 38 4.94 -11.94 -8.20
C ARG A 38 6.21 -11.64 -7.39
N ALA A 39 6.07 -11.36 -6.09
CA ALA A 39 7.20 -11.12 -5.20
C ALA A 39 8.18 -12.30 -5.18
N ARG A 40 7.66 -13.54 -5.12
CA ARG A 40 8.48 -14.75 -5.22
C ARG A 40 9.11 -14.95 -6.60
N ALA A 41 8.37 -14.68 -7.67
CA ALA A 41 8.86 -14.86 -9.03
C ALA A 41 9.95 -13.86 -9.41
N GLU A 42 9.85 -12.62 -8.91
CA GLU A 42 10.81 -11.55 -9.17
C GLU A 42 11.92 -11.46 -8.11
N ASP A 43 11.87 -12.29 -7.05
CA ASP A 43 12.76 -12.21 -5.88
C ASP A 43 12.83 -10.79 -5.27
N LYS A 44 11.66 -10.15 -5.17
CA LYS A 44 11.50 -8.80 -4.64
C LYS A 44 10.79 -8.79 -3.29
N PRO A 45 11.23 -7.96 -2.34
CA PRO A 45 10.51 -7.76 -1.09
C PRO A 45 9.12 -7.17 -1.31
N VAL A 46 8.20 -7.46 -0.39
CA VAL A 46 6.87 -6.83 -0.37
C VAL A 46 6.92 -5.56 0.47
N PHE A 47 6.51 -4.44 -0.11
CA PHE A 47 6.25 -3.21 0.62
C PHE A 47 4.77 -3.19 1.03
N LEU A 48 4.50 -3.57 2.28
CA LEU A 48 3.14 -3.59 2.82
C LEU A 48 2.82 -2.22 3.44
N SER A 49 1.71 -1.61 3.01
CA SER A 49 1.20 -0.36 3.58
C SER A 49 -0.24 -0.52 4.05
N ILE A 50 -0.44 -0.46 5.37
CA ILE A 50 -1.77 -0.63 5.99
C ILE A 50 -2.29 0.73 6.48
N GLY A 51 -3.54 1.04 6.14
CA GLY A 51 -4.20 2.26 6.60
C GLY A 51 -5.72 2.14 6.57
N TYR A 52 -6.40 3.25 6.79
CA TYR A 52 -7.86 3.34 6.80
C TYR A 52 -8.33 4.76 6.46
N SER A 53 -9.60 4.91 6.13
CA SER A 53 -10.18 6.12 5.52
C SER A 53 -10.09 7.41 6.37
N THR A 54 -10.05 7.30 7.69
CA THR A 54 -10.02 8.43 8.65
C THR A 54 -8.65 8.68 9.26
N CYS A 55 -7.61 7.99 8.78
CA CYS A 55 -6.24 8.14 9.24
C CYS A 55 -5.57 9.41 8.66
N HIS A 56 -5.31 10.41 9.51
CA HIS A 56 -4.67 11.66 9.08
C HIS A 56 -3.30 11.43 8.42
N TRP A 57 -2.41 10.67 9.08
CA TRP A 57 -1.05 10.43 8.59
C TRP A 57 -1.02 9.57 7.32
N CYS A 58 -2.05 8.74 7.09
CA CYS A 58 -2.17 7.97 5.87
C CYS A 58 -2.41 8.89 4.66
N HIS A 59 -3.19 9.96 4.84
CA HIS A 59 -3.39 10.97 3.80
C HIS A 59 -2.12 11.81 3.56
N VAL A 60 -1.40 12.18 4.62
CA VAL A 60 -0.13 12.91 4.50
C VAL A 60 0.90 12.08 3.72
N MET A 61 1.11 10.83 4.13
CA MET A 61 2.03 9.91 3.43
C MET A 61 1.63 9.67 1.97
N ALA A 62 0.33 9.58 1.68
CA ALA A 62 -0.14 9.42 0.31
C ALA A 62 0.25 10.60 -0.58
N ARG A 63 -0.03 11.82 -0.10
CA ARG A 63 0.22 13.05 -0.83
C ARG A 63 1.72 13.36 -0.98
N GLU A 64 2.51 13.12 0.05
CA GLU A 64 3.93 13.47 0.07
C GLU A 64 4.82 12.40 -0.56
N SER A 65 4.37 11.14 -0.57
CA SER A 65 5.20 10.02 -1.03
C SER A 65 4.56 9.22 -2.18
N PHE A 66 3.32 8.76 -2.02
CA PHE A 66 2.74 7.81 -2.98
C PHE A 66 2.21 8.46 -4.27
N GLU A 67 1.96 9.77 -4.26
CA GLU A 67 1.61 10.57 -5.44
C GLU A 67 2.86 11.11 -6.17
N ASP A 68 4.01 11.11 -5.50
CA ASP A 68 5.28 11.55 -6.10
C ASP A 68 5.81 10.49 -7.07
N LYS A 69 6.17 10.92 -8.28
CA LYS A 69 6.58 10.01 -9.35
C LYS A 69 7.99 9.46 -9.17
N GLU A 70 8.89 10.20 -8.54
CA GLU A 70 10.26 9.74 -8.31
C GLU A 70 10.27 8.68 -7.21
N ILE A 71 9.54 8.93 -6.11
CA ILE A 71 9.37 7.97 -5.03
C ILE A 71 8.64 6.72 -5.54
N ALA A 72 7.56 6.89 -6.30
CA ALA A 72 6.83 5.76 -6.85
C ALA A 72 7.66 4.93 -7.83
N ALA A 73 8.51 5.55 -8.65
CA ALA A 73 9.41 4.82 -9.54
C ALA A 73 10.38 3.95 -8.74
N LEU A 74 10.97 4.48 -7.67
CA LEU A 74 11.84 3.70 -6.77
C LEU A 74 11.08 2.55 -6.09
N LEU A 75 9.86 2.80 -5.60
CA LEU A 75 9.04 1.76 -4.99
C LEU A 75 8.70 0.65 -5.98
N ASN A 76 8.31 0.99 -7.20
CA ASN A 76 7.95 0.03 -8.25
C ASN A 76 9.16 -0.78 -8.75
N GLU A 77 10.35 -0.18 -8.72
CA GLU A 77 11.59 -0.88 -9.08
C GLU A 77 11.98 -1.90 -8.01
N LEU A 78 11.93 -1.51 -6.74
CA LEU A 78 12.52 -2.25 -5.63
C LEU A 78 11.56 -3.22 -4.94
N PHE A 79 10.24 -3.00 -5.03
CA PHE A 79 9.25 -3.73 -4.24
C PHE A 79 8.06 -4.20 -5.06
N ILE A 80 7.37 -5.20 -4.51
CA ILE A 80 5.96 -5.43 -4.82
C ILE A 80 5.13 -4.71 -3.75
N ALA A 81 4.49 -3.60 -4.14
CA ALA A 81 3.75 -2.73 -3.24
C ALA A 81 2.33 -3.27 -2.99
N VAL A 82 1.97 -3.50 -1.73
CA VAL A 82 0.66 -4.02 -1.31
C VAL A 82 -0.04 -3.01 -0.40
N LYS A 83 -1.26 -2.62 -0.77
CA LYS A 83 -2.10 -1.71 0.02
C LYS A 83 -3.19 -2.51 0.73
N VAL A 84 -3.39 -2.25 2.02
CA VAL A 84 -4.43 -2.90 2.82
C VAL A 84 -5.30 -1.87 3.52
N ASP A 85 -6.61 -2.07 3.41
CA ASP A 85 -7.59 -1.39 4.26
C ASP A 85 -7.79 -2.17 5.56
N ARG A 86 -7.41 -1.56 6.67
CA ARG A 86 -7.61 -2.10 8.00
C ARG A 86 -9.09 -2.32 8.33
N GLU A 87 -10.00 -1.50 7.81
CA GLU A 87 -11.44 -1.62 8.08
C GLU A 87 -12.02 -2.90 7.45
N GLU A 88 -11.46 -3.34 6.32
CA GLU A 88 -11.84 -4.60 5.66
C GLU A 88 -11.03 -5.81 6.17
N ARG A 89 -9.75 -5.60 6.55
CA ARG A 89 -8.82 -6.65 6.98
C ARG A 89 -8.17 -6.37 8.34
N PRO A 90 -8.95 -6.32 9.43
CA PRO A 90 -8.42 -6.10 10.77
C PRO A 90 -7.55 -7.27 11.26
N ASP A 91 -7.71 -8.45 10.67
CA ASP A 91 -6.90 -9.64 10.91
C ASP A 91 -5.43 -9.45 10.48
N ILE A 92 -5.23 -8.91 9.27
CA ILE A 92 -3.89 -8.61 8.74
C ILE A 92 -3.25 -7.50 9.56
N ASP A 93 -3.98 -6.42 9.80
CA ASP A 93 -3.54 -5.28 10.58
C ASP A 93 -3.00 -5.69 11.96
N ALA A 94 -3.75 -6.53 12.69
CA ALA A 94 -3.35 -6.99 14.01
C ALA A 94 -2.02 -7.76 13.99
N ILE A 95 -1.82 -8.63 13.00
CA ILE A 95 -0.58 -9.43 12.87
C ILE A 95 0.63 -8.51 12.64
N TYR A 96 0.52 -7.58 11.68
CA TYR A 96 1.65 -6.71 11.35
C TYR A 96 1.89 -5.62 12.40
N MET A 97 0.84 -5.14 13.08
CA MET A 97 1.00 -4.25 14.23
C MET A 97 1.76 -4.94 15.38
N GLN A 98 1.44 -6.20 15.68
CA GLN A 98 2.18 -6.97 16.68
C GLN A 98 3.64 -7.16 16.26
N ALA A 99 3.90 -7.46 14.99
CA ALA A 99 5.26 -7.58 14.47
C ALA A 99 6.04 -6.25 14.60
N CYS A 100 5.45 -5.11 14.21
CA CYS A 100 6.07 -3.80 14.36
C CYS A 100 6.38 -3.47 15.82
N GLN A 101 5.45 -3.73 16.73
CA GLN A 101 5.69 -3.54 18.16
C GLN A 101 6.82 -4.45 18.69
N ALA A 102 6.88 -5.70 18.25
CA ALA A 102 7.91 -6.64 18.68
C ALA A 102 9.30 -6.27 18.16
N ILE A 103 9.39 -5.73 16.93
CA ILE A 103 10.67 -5.40 16.27
C ILE A 103 11.14 -4.00 16.65
N ALA A 104 10.25 -3.00 16.58
CA ALA A 104 10.59 -1.58 16.72
C ALA A 104 10.21 -0.98 18.09
N GLY A 105 9.51 -1.72 18.96
CA GLY A 105 9.06 -1.27 20.28
C GLY A 105 7.87 -0.30 20.26
N GLN A 106 7.43 0.13 19.08
CA GLN A 106 6.30 1.02 18.86
C GLN A 106 5.58 0.64 17.56
N GLY A 107 4.33 1.09 17.42
CA GLY A 107 3.52 0.91 16.22
C GLY A 107 2.54 2.06 16.02
N GLY A 108 1.95 2.14 14.85
CA GLY A 108 1.02 3.20 14.48
C GLY A 108 0.61 3.10 13.02
N TRP A 109 -0.32 3.96 12.60
CA TRP A 109 -0.75 4.05 11.21
C TRP A 109 -0.34 5.39 10.60
N PRO A 110 0.08 5.42 9.33
CA PRO A 110 0.22 4.28 8.42
C PRO A 110 1.32 3.31 8.90
N LEU A 111 1.04 2.01 8.78
CA LEU A 111 1.96 0.93 9.12
C LEU A 111 2.73 0.49 7.87
#